data_AF-A0A7J2XXB1-F1
#
_entry.id   AF-A0A7J2XXB1-F1
#
_cell.length_a   1.000
_cell.length_b   1.000
_cell.length_c   1.000
_cell.angle_alpha   90.00
_cell.angle_beta   90.00
_cell.angle_gamma   90.00
#
_symmetry.space_group_name_H-M   'P 1'
#
loop_
_entity.id
_entity.type
_entity.pdbx_description
1 polymer ?
#
loop_
_entity_poly.entity_id
_entity_poly.type
_entity_poly.pdbx_seq_one_letter_code
_entity_poly.pdbx_strand_id
1 'polypeptide(L)'
;MPVVSFSRREMERLWRGLSEEELIDLLDFTKLNLESFGEEVEFEVTSDRMDLVTLEGIVRCLKGISSEELGLPEYRVRRKAFEVRVGEGVSKVRPYVVAALVRDVDLRTEESLEALIEAQEKIHDTLGRKRRRVAIGLHDFSKVKPPI
;
A
#
# COMPACT_ATOMS: atom_id res chain seq x y z
N MET A 1 -9.75 6.15 12.40
CA MET A 1 -9.50 5.91 10.95
C MET A 1 -8.55 4.71 10.85
N PRO A 2 -8.07 4.19 9.71
CA PRO A 2 -7.10 3.09 9.76
C PRO A 2 -5.80 3.57 10.42
N VAL A 3 -5.33 2.82 11.41
CA VAL A 3 -3.99 2.96 12.00
C VAL A 3 -3.09 1.91 11.38
N VAL A 4 -1.86 2.29 11.02
CA VAL A 4 -0.82 1.40 10.50
C VAL A 4 0.44 1.55 11.35
N SER A 5 1.11 0.43 11.62
CA SER A 5 2.33 0.37 12.42
C SER A 5 3.48 -0.15 11.58
N PHE A 6 4.65 0.48 11.69
CA PHE A 6 5.85 0.02 11.01
C PHE A 6 7.08 0.19 11.88
N SER A 7 8.05 -0.71 11.70
CA SER A 7 9.34 -0.57 12.36
C SER A 7 10.03 0.73 11.94
N ARG A 8 10.46 1.52 12.93
CA ARG A 8 11.26 2.73 12.71
C ARG A 8 12.51 2.43 11.91
N ARG A 9 13.18 1.30 12.20
CA ARG A 9 14.39 0.87 11.48
C ARG A 9 14.11 0.70 9.99
N GLU A 10 12.94 0.21 9.62
CA GLU A 10 12.56 0.00 8.23
C GLU A 10 12.23 1.32 7.53
N MET A 11 11.57 2.25 8.24
CA MET A 11 11.36 3.62 7.75
C MET A 11 12.70 4.31 7.45
N GLU A 12 13.66 4.18 8.36
CA GLU A 12 15.02 4.73 8.21
C GLU A 12 15.78 4.06 7.06
N ARG A 13 15.59 2.74 6.86
CA ARG A 13 16.17 1.98 5.74
C ARG A 13 15.64 2.46 4.38
N LEU A 14 14.36 2.80 4.30
CA LEU A 14 13.72 3.26 3.05
C LEU A 14 13.99 4.74 2.75
N TRP A 15 14.35 5.54 3.75
CA TRP A 15 14.57 6.97 3.58
C TRP A 15 15.73 7.53 4.40
N ARG A 16 15.48 7.99 5.64
CA ARG A 16 16.48 8.55 6.56
C ARG A 16 15.97 8.55 7.99
N GLY A 17 16.90 8.71 8.93
CA GLY A 17 16.59 9.03 10.33
C GLY A 17 15.94 10.39 10.46
N LEU A 18 14.81 10.44 11.16
CA LEU A 18 14.12 11.66 11.58
C LEU A 18 13.98 11.65 13.11
N SER A 19 14.07 12.83 13.70
CA SER A 19 13.55 13.06 15.05
C SER A 19 12.02 13.07 15.04
N GLU A 20 11.40 12.89 16.22
CA GLU A 20 9.95 12.96 16.37
C GLU A 20 9.41 14.34 15.94
N GLU A 21 10.11 15.41 16.34
CA GLU A 21 9.78 16.80 16.01
C GLU A 21 9.81 17.04 14.50
N GLU A 22 10.88 16.64 13.81
CA GLU A 22 10.97 16.77 12.35
C GLU A 22 9.87 15.97 11.63
N LEU A 23 9.53 14.79 12.14
CA LEU A 23 8.46 13.99 11.56
C LEU A 23 7.10 14.69 11.72
N ILE A 24 6.78 15.20 12.92
CA ILE A 24 5.55 15.94 13.19
C ILE A 24 5.43 17.16 12.26
N ASP A 25 6.50 17.96 12.14
CA ASP A 25 6.52 19.14 11.27
C ASP A 25 6.21 18.81 9.79
N LEU A 26 6.67 17.66 9.31
CA LEU A 26 6.36 17.19 7.95
C LEU A 26 4.92 16.68 7.82
N LEU A 27 4.41 16.01 8.85
CA LEU A 27 3.07 15.41 8.85
C LEU A 27 1.96 16.47 8.83
N ASP A 28 2.20 17.67 9.36
CA ASP A 28 1.27 18.81 9.33
C ASP A 28 0.81 19.20 7.91
N PHE A 29 1.62 18.88 6.89
CA PHE A 29 1.30 19.13 5.48
C PHE A 29 0.65 17.92 4.79
N THR A 30 0.33 16.87 5.53
CA THR A 30 -0.19 15.61 5.02
C THR A 30 -1.56 15.28 5.62
N LYS A 31 -2.05 14.06 5.40
CA LYS A 31 -3.27 13.55 6.03
C LYS A 31 -2.99 12.35 6.93
N LEU A 32 -1.88 12.45 7.64
CA LEU A 32 -1.38 11.47 8.59
C LEU A 32 -1.27 12.15 9.95
N ASN A 33 -1.65 11.46 11.01
CA ASN A 33 -1.34 11.84 12.38
C ASN A 33 -0.38 10.82 12.97
N LEU A 34 0.60 11.28 13.75
CA LEU A 34 1.50 10.42 14.51
C LEU A 34 0.79 9.99 15.80
N GLU A 35 0.59 8.69 15.98
CA GLU A 35 -0.02 8.13 17.20
C GLU A 35 1.04 7.67 18.20
N SER A 36 2.17 7.15 17.71
CA SER A 36 3.28 6.66 18.52
C SER A 36 4.60 6.78 17.78
N PHE A 37 5.66 7.12 18.53
CA PHE A 37 7.02 7.24 18.02
C PHE A 37 8.00 6.47 18.92
N GLY A 38 8.26 5.21 18.60
CA GLY A 38 9.17 4.34 19.34
C GLY A 38 10.05 3.50 18.41
N GLU A 39 10.30 2.24 18.81
CA GLU A 39 10.87 1.23 17.89
C GLU A 39 9.90 0.91 16.74
N GLU A 40 8.61 0.96 17.04
CA GLU A 40 7.51 0.99 16.08
C GLU A 40 6.95 2.42 15.99
N VAL A 41 6.59 2.83 14.78
CA VAL A 41 5.98 4.12 14.48
C VAL A 41 4.57 3.88 13.98
N GLU A 42 3.59 4.47 14.66
CA GLU A 42 2.18 4.32 14.34
C GLU A 42 1.61 5.59 13.73
N PHE A 43 0.89 5.43 12.62
CA PHE A 43 0.24 6.52 11.92
C PHE A 43 -1.26 6.28 11.82
N GLU A 44 -2.07 7.26 12.22
CA GLU A 44 -3.48 7.30 11.84
C GLU A 44 -3.60 7.92 10.43
N VAL A 45 -4.19 7.16 9.52
CA VAL A 45 -4.34 7.55 8.11
C VAL A 45 -5.79 7.94 7.82
N THR A 46 -5.99 9.09 7.20
CA THR A 46 -7.33 9.46 6.72
C THR A 46 -7.89 8.49 5.69
N SER A 47 -9.20 8.24 5.75
CA SER A 47 -9.83 7.18 4.96
C SER A 47 -9.87 7.41 3.44
N ASP A 48 -9.55 8.62 2.97
CA ASP A 48 -9.50 8.96 1.54
C ASP A 48 -8.08 8.86 0.94
N ARG A 49 -7.06 8.59 1.75
CA ARG A 49 -5.65 8.45 1.32
C ARG A 49 -5.13 7.03 1.54
N MET A 50 -5.79 6.05 0.92
CA MET A 50 -5.35 4.64 1.00
C MET A 50 -3.99 4.38 0.34
N ASP A 51 -3.42 5.34 -0.38
CA ASP A 51 -2.02 5.28 -0.82
C ASP A 51 -1.02 5.41 0.35
N LEU A 52 -1.47 5.88 1.52
CA LEU A 52 -0.65 6.10 2.71
C LEU A 52 -0.78 5.00 3.77
N VAL A 53 -1.43 3.87 3.45
CA VAL A 53 -1.51 2.71 4.38
C VAL A 53 -0.31 1.77 4.23
N THR A 54 0.69 2.13 3.43
CA THR A 54 1.97 1.43 3.33
C THR A 54 3.11 2.38 3.68
N LEU A 55 4.19 1.83 4.22
CA LEU A 55 5.37 2.61 4.55
C LEU A 55 5.99 3.30 3.33
N GLU A 56 6.02 2.63 2.16
CA GLU A 56 6.53 3.23 0.92
C GLU A 56 5.66 4.39 0.43
N GLY A 57 4.35 4.32 0.68
CA GLY A 57 3.41 5.39 0.42
C GLY A 57 3.67 6.61 1.29
N ILE A 58 3.83 6.38 2.60
CA ILE A 58 4.15 7.42 3.59
C ILE A 58 5.50 8.06 3.25
N VAL A 59 6.55 7.27 3.08
CA VAL A 59 7.90 7.74 2.73
C VAL A 59 7.88 8.55 1.43
N ARG A 60 7.20 8.07 0.38
CA ARG A 60 7.08 8.81 -0.88
C ARG A 60 6.38 10.16 -0.68
N CYS A 61 5.34 10.21 0.15
CA CYS A 61 4.65 11.46 0.48
C CYS A 61 5.59 12.43 1.21
N LEU A 62 6.28 11.95 2.24
CA LEU A 62 7.19 12.77 3.07
C LEU A 62 8.37 13.32 2.26
N LYS A 63 8.96 12.53 1.36
CA LYS A 63 10.01 12.99 0.43
C LYS A 63 9.54 14.12 -0.49
N GLY A 64 8.27 14.11 -0.87
CA GLY A 64 7.66 15.19 -1.65
C GLY A 64 7.50 16.47 -0.82
N ILE A 65 7.03 16.33 0.43
CA ILE A 65 6.89 17.46 1.36
C ILE A 65 8.27 18.05 1.72
N SER A 66 9.29 17.22 1.95
CA SER A 66 10.65 17.66 2.24
C SER A 66 11.41 18.18 1.01
N SER A 67 10.76 18.22 -0.16
CA SER A 67 11.33 18.66 -1.43
C SER A 67 12.55 17.86 -1.90
N GLU A 68 12.73 16.63 -1.41
CA GLU A 68 13.82 15.72 -1.81
C GLU A 68 13.50 15.02 -3.14
N GLU A 69 12.25 14.60 -3.33
CA GLU A 69 11.77 14.00 -4.59
C GLU A 69 10.52 14.74 -5.08
N LEU A 70 10.70 15.54 -6.13
CA LEU A 70 9.66 16.39 -6.71
C LEU A 70 9.15 15.84 -8.04
N GLY A 71 7.91 16.19 -8.38
CA GLY A 71 7.27 15.79 -9.63
C GLY A 71 6.42 14.52 -9.50
N LEU A 72 5.91 14.04 -10.63
CA LEU A 72 5.08 12.85 -10.68
C LEU A 72 5.96 11.59 -10.74
N PRO A 73 5.71 10.58 -9.90
CA PRO A 73 6.42 9.32 -10.01
C PRO A 73 6.07 8.62 -11.33
N GLU A 74 7.09 8.14 -12.04
CA GLU A 74 6.91 7.40 -13.29
C GLU A 74 6.79 5.89 -13.02
N TYR A 75 5.63 5.32 -13.34
CA TYR A 75 5.41 3.87 -13.27
C TYR A 75 5.44 3.23 -14.65
N ARG A 76 6.45 2.39 -14.91
CA ARG A 76 6.57 1.65 -16.17
C ARG A 76 5.64 0.45 -16.18
N VAL A 77 4.59 0.49 -17.00
CA VAL A 77 3.61 -0.58 -17.14
C VAL A 77 3.76 -1.29 -18.48
N ARG A 78 3.82 -2.62 -18.46
CA ARG A 78 3.72 -3.46 -19.68
C ARG A 78 2.30 -4.01 -19.81
N ARG A 79 1.65 -3.75 -20.95
CA ARG A 79 0.30 -4.27 -21.25
C ARG A 79 0.36 -5.74 -21.68
N LYS A 80 -0.78 -6.44 -21.52
CA LYS A 80 -0.99 -7.83 -22.00
C LYS A 80 -0.02 -8.85 -21.40
N ALA A 81 0.27 -8.75 -20.10
CA ALA A 81 1.13 -9.72 -19.41
C ALA A 81 0.45 -11.10 -19.25
N PHE A 82 -0.87 -11.11 -19.04
CA PHE A 82 -1.73 -12.30 -18.99
C PHE A 82 -3.19 -11.88 -19.23
N GLU A 83 -4.10 -12.85 -19.32
CA GLU A 83 -5.53 -12.64 -19.58
C GLU A 83 -6.36 -13.18 -18.41
N VAL A 84 -7.41 -12.42 -18.05
CA VAL A 84 -8.45 -12.81 -17.09
C VAL A 84 -9.80 -12.75 -17.79
N ARG A 85 -10.55 -13.85 -17.76
CA ARG A 85 -11.88 -14.02 -18.36
C ARG A 85 -12.93 -14.03 -17.27
N VAL A 86 -13.79 -13.03 -17.28
CA VAL A 86 -14.92 -12.96 -16.34
C VAL A 86 -16.12 -13.66 -16.97
N GLY A 87 -16.57 -14.77 -16.38
CA GLY A 87 -17.74 -15.51 -16.85
C GLY A 87 -19.05 -14.75 -16.60
N GLU A 88 -20.03 -14.90 -17.49
CA GLU A 88 -21.34 -14.21 -17.37
C GLU A 88 -22.10 -14.57 -16.08
N GLY A 89 -21.84 -15.75 -15.52
CA GLY A 89 -22.46 -16.24 -14.29
C GLY A 89 -22.20 -15.35 -13.06
N VAL A 90 -21.12 -14.56 -13.04
CA VAL A 90 -20.82 -13.66 -11.92
C VAL A 90 -21.39 -12.24 -12.11
N SER A 91 -21.99 -11.93 -13.25
CA SER A 91 -22.47 -10.57 -13.60
C SER A 91 -23.42 -9.96 -12.56
N LYS A 92 -24.32 -10.77 -11.98
CA LYS A 92 -25.30 -10.33 -10.98
C LYS A 92 -24.77 -10.27 -9.55
N VAL A 93 -23.60 -10.86 -9.30
CA VAL A 93 -23.00 -10.98 -7.95
C VAL A 93 -21.78 -10.09 -7.81
N ARG A 94 -20.82 -10.20 -8.74
CA ARG A 94 -19.56 -9.46 -8.74
C ARG A 94 -19.03 -9.32 -10.19
N PRO A 95 -19.55 -8.35 -10.97
CA PRO A 95 -19.32 -8.27 -12.41
C PRO A 95 -17.91 -7.84 -12.84
N TYR A 96 -17.13 -7.23 -11.95
CA TYR A 96 -15.85 -6.62 -12.32
C TYR A 96 -14.68 -7.32 -11.64
N VAL A 97 -13.66 -7.62 -12.43
CA VAL A 97 -12.36 -8.13 -11.98
C VAL A 97 -11.27 -7.34 -12.69
N VAL A 98 -10.28 -6.89 -11.93
CA VAL A 98 -9.07 -6.26 -12.43
C VAL A 98 -7.90 -7.00 -11.79
N ALA A 99 -6.85 -7.26 -12.57
CA ALA A 99 -5.65 -7.93 -12.08
C ALA A 99 -4.40 -7.27 -12.64
N ALA A 100 -3.33 -7.32 -11.86
CA ALA A 100 -2.01 -6.83 -12.23
C ALA A 100 -0.95 -7.88 -11.86
N LEU A 101 0.14 -7.90 -12.62
CA LEU A 101 1.32 -8.73 -12.32
C LEU A 101 2.49 -7.81 -11.99
N VAL A 102 2.96 -7.89 -10.75
CA VAL A 102 4.21 -7.26 -10.31
C VAL A 102 5.29 -8.36 -10.32
N ARG A 103 6.40 -8.10 -11.02
CA ARG A 103 7.52 -9.05 -11.16
C ARG A 103 8.69 -8.59 -10.30
N ASP A 104 9.56 -9.53 -9.98
CA ASP A 104 10.82 -9.29 -9.29
C ASP A 104 10.60 -8.57 -7.93
N VAL A 105 9.51 -8.94 -7.25
CA VAL A 105 9.18 -8.41 -5.91
C VAL A 105 10.04 -9.11 -4.88
N ASP A 106 10.72 -8.33 -4.06
CA ASP A 106 11.46 -8.83 -2.91
C ASP A 106 10.54 -8.92 -1.69
N LEU A 107 10.04 -10.13 -1.41
CA LEU A 107 9.25 -10.46 -0.22
C LEU A 107 10.02 -11.42 0.69
N ARG A 108 11.36 -11.30 0.75
CA ARG A 108 12.20 -12.25 1.52
C ARG A 108 12.06 -12.08 3.02
N THR A 109 11.60 -10.93 3.50
CA THR A 109 11.37 -10.68 4.93
C THR A 109 9.91 -10.88 5.29
N GLU A 110 9.66 -11.38 6.50
CA GLU A 110 8.31 -11.57 7.03
C GLU A 110 7.58 -10.24 7.13
N GLU A 111 8.27 -9.18 7.57
CA GLU A 111 7.69 -7.84 7.72
C GLU A 111 7.18 -7.28 6.38
N SER A 112 7.86 -7.58 5.27
CA SER A 112 7.45 -7.08 3.93
C SER A 112 6.13 -7.73 3.47
N LEU A 113 5.95 -9.02 3.75
CA LEU A 113 4.71 -9.72 3.40
C LEU A 113 3.57 -9.32 4.34
N GLU A 114 3.84 -9.21 5.63
CA GLU A 114 2.87 -8.76 6.62
C GLU A 114 2.37 -7.35 6.32
N ALA A 115 3.26 -6.40 6.01
CA ALA A 115 2.90 -5.04 5.62
C ALA A 115 1.99 -5.01 4.38
N LEU A 116 2.28 -5.85 3.38
CA LEU A 116 1.45 -5.97 2.18
C LEU A 116 0.05 -6.53 2.49
N ILE A 117 -0.03 -7.53 3.36
CA ILE A 117 -1.31 -8.12 3.81
C ILE A 117 -2.09 -7.11 4.64
N GLU A 118 -1.44 -6.40 5.57
CA GLU A 118 -2.09 -5.39 6.40
C GLU A 118 -2.69 -4.27 5.53
N ALA A 119 -1.91 -3.74 4.58
CA ALA A 119 -2.39 -2.73 3.64
C ALA A 119 -3.63 -3.22 2.86
N GLN A 120 -3.60 -4.48 2.40
CA GLN A 120 -4.74 -5.12 1.76
C GLN A 120 -5.98 -5.13 2.68
N GLU A 121 -5.81 -5.47 3.95
CA GLU A 121 -6.90 -5.51 4.94
C GLU A 121 -7.45 -4.12 5.24
N LYS A 122 -6.61 -3.10 5.43
CA LYS A 122 -7.10 -1.71 5.63
C LYS A 122 -7.95 -1.26 4.44
N ILE A 123 -7.54 -1.58 3.21
CA ILE A 123 -8.33 -1.28 2.00
C ILE A 123 -9.64 -2.08 1.98
N HIS A 124 -9.62 -3.36 2.36
CA HIS A 124 -10.83 -4.19 2.42
C HIS A 124 -11.86 -3.64 3.40
N ASP A 125 -11.42 -3.18 4.56
CA ASP A 125 -12.29 -2.69 5.63
C ASP A 125 -12.83 -1.29 5.34
N THR A 126 -12.00 -0.40 4.79
CA THR A 126 -12.36 0.98 4.48
C THR A 126 -13.08 1.12 3.14
N LEU A 127 -12.35 1.37 2.04
CA LEU A 127 -12.89 1.55 0.69
C LEU A 127 -13.68 0.31 0.23
N GLY A 128 -13.20 -0.87 0.61
CA GLY A 128 -13.83 -2.15 0.30
C GLY A 128 -15.13 -2.40 1.06
N ARG A 129 -15.45 -1.64 2.11
CA ARG A 129 -16.61 -1.84 2.99
C ARG A 129 -16.75 -3.29 3.43
N LYS A 130 -15.74 -3.80 4.14
CA LYS A 130 -15.62 -5.22 4.52
C LYS A 130 -15.76 -6.15 3.31
N ARG A 131 -14.96 -5.89 2.27
CA ARG A 131 -14.89 -6.65 1.00
C ARG A 131 -16.13 -6.60 0.09
N ARG A 132 -17.21 -5.93 0.50
CA ARG A 132 -18.47 -5.81 -0.26
C ARG A 132 -18.30 -5.05 -1.57
N ARG A 133 -17.46 -4.01 -1.59
CA ARG A 133 -17.19 -3.17 -2.77
C ARG A 133 -15.93 -3.62 -3.51
N VAL A 134 -14.85 -3.84 -2.77
CA VAL A 134 -13.53 -4.21 -3.31
C VAL A 134 -12.95 -5.31 -2.45
N ALA A 135 -12.47 -6.37 -3.08
CA ALA A 135 -11.74 -7.46 -2.47
C ALA A 135 -10.54 -7.71 -3.37
N ILE A 136 -9.39 -7.81 -2.74
CA ILE A 136 -8.07 -7.94 -3.36
C ILE A 136 -7.57 -9.32 -2.93
N GLY A 137 -7.02 -10.07 -3.88
CA GLY A 137 -6.33 -11.32 -3.64
C GLY A 137 -4.89 -11.20 -4.11
N LEU A 138 -3.97 -11.72 -3.30
CA LEU A 138 -2.54 -11.81 -3.62
C LEU A 138 -2.23 -13.27 -3.97
N HIS A 139 -1.58 -13.48 -5.11
CA HIS A 139 -1.28 -14.82 -5.62
C HIS A 139 0.16 -14.89 -6.14
N ASP A 140 0.84 -15.98 -5.79
CA ASP A 140 2.12 -16.35 -6.41
C ASP A 140 1.90 -16.76 -7.86
N PHE A 141 2.23 -15.86 -8.78
CA PHE A 141 2.00 -16.05 -10.21
C PHE A 141 2.76 -17.26 -10.78
N SER A 142 3.87 -17.70 -10.15
CA SER A 142 4.61 -18.88 -10.60
C SER A 142 3.79 -20.18 -10.51
N LYS A 143 2.75 -20.18 -9.67
CA LYS A 143 1.82 -21.29 -9.45
C LYS A 143 0.53 -21.17 -10.24
N VAL A 144 0.34 -20.09 -11.00
CA VAL A 144 -0.86 -19.81 -11.78
C VAL A 144 -0.64 -20.18 -13.24
N LYS A 145 -1.65 -20.79 -13.87
CA LYS A 145 -1.65 -21.11 -15.31
C LYS A 145 -2.67 -20.23 -16.04
N PRO A 146 -2.25 -19.15 -16.72
CA PRO A 146 -3.16 -18.31 -17.50
C PRO A 146 -3.63 -18.99 -18.81
N PRO A 147 -4.77 -18.56 -19.41
CA PRO A 147 -5.69 -17.52 -18.92
C PRO A 147 -6.44 -17.98 -17.67
N ILE A 148 -6.79 -17.02 -16.82
CA ILE A 148 -7.59 -17.22 -15.60
C ILE A 148 -9.05 -16.93 -15.90
#